data_AF-A0A4Q2YMB2-F1
#
_entry.id   AF-A0A4Q2YMB2-F1
#
_cell.length_a   1.000
_cell.length_b   1.000
_cell.length_c   1.000
_cell.angle_alpha   90.00
_cell.angle_beta   90.00
_cell.angle_gamma   90.00
#
_symmetry.space_group_name_H-M   'P 1'
#
loop_
_entity.id
_entity.type
_entity.pdbx_description
1 polymer ?
#
loop_
_entity_poly.entity_id
_entity_poly.type
_entity_poly.pdbx_seq_one_letter_code
_entity_poly.pdbx_strand_id
1 'polypeptide(L)'
;FDPIKIDRISPSDATAIRTGGAAAMLKGVEFNSFGAFFSRAYRENDYLWGRLHGADRLIDIVASSVGGEKGLSGEELKAIKRRAFHAILDEEEGRLPKVAGLIAELRVEIGER
;
A
#
# COMPACT_ATOMS: atom_id res chain seq x y z
N PHE A 1 -19.70 18.77 -22.89
CA PHE A 1 -19.50 17.51 -22.16
C PHE A 1 -18.70 17.86 -20.93
N ASP A 2 -19.19 17.55 -19.74
CA ASP A 2 -18.50 17.81 -18.47
C ASP A 2 -18.04 16.47 -17.87
N PRO A 3 -16.76 16.10 -18.04
CA PRO A 3 -16.28 14.79 -17.61
C PRO A 3 -16.16 14.70 -16.09
N ILE A 4 -16.78 13.68 -15.51
CA ILE A 4 -16.57 13.32 -14.11
C ILE A 4 -15.27 12.51 -13.99
N LYS A 5 -14.32 12.99 -13.18
CA LYS A 5 -13.10 12.25 -12.85
C LYS A 5 -13.42 11.15 -11.83
N ILE A 6 -12.90 9.95 -12.06
CA ILE A 6 -13.07 8.79 -11.17
C ILE A 6 -11.68 8.30 -10.78
N ASP A 7 -11.42 8.28 -9.47
CA ASP A 7 -10.23 7.69 -8.88
C ASP A 7 -10.57 6.37 -8.18
N ARG A 8 -9.70 5.36 -8.36
CA ARG A 8 -9.86 4.04 -7.77
C ARG A 8 -8.80 3.79 -6.69
N ILE A 9 -9.25 3.21 -5.57
CA ILE A 9 -8.38 2.67 -4.52
C ILE A 9 -8.49 1.14 -4.59
N SER A 10 -7.51 0.50 -5.23
CA SER A 10 -7.46 -0.95 -5.44
C SER A 10 -6.03 -1.46 -5.30
N PRO A 11 -5.82 -2.69 -4.78
CA PRO A 11 -4.50 -3.35 -4.83
C PRO A 11 -3.92 -3.44 -6.25
N SER A 12 -4.77 -3.52 -7.28
CA SER A 12 -4.31 -3.54 -8.67
C SER A 12 -3.69 -2.22 -9.14
N ASP A 13 -3.99 -1.11 -8.46
CA ASP A 13 -3.48 0.23 -8.79
C ASP A 13 -2.32 0.66 -7.87
N ALA A 14 -2.05 -0.11 -6.81
CA ALA A 14 -1.08 0.22 -5.77
C ALA A 14 0.21 -0.58 -5.96
N THR A 15 0.97 -0.22 -7.00
CA THR A 15 2.11 -1.00 -7.48
C THR A 15 3.47 -0.53 -6.95
N ALA A 16 3.50 0.45 -6.04
CA ALA A 16 4.76 1.08 -5.63
C ALA A 16 5.72 0.15 -4.88
N ILE A 17 5.20 -0.87 -4.20
CA ILE A 17 6.01 -1.89 -3.51
C ILE A 17 6.08 -3.15 -4.38
N ARG A 18 4.92 -3.71 -4.78
CA ARG A 18 4.85 -4.92 -5.58
C ARG A 18 3.76 -4.86 -6.64
N THR A 19 3.97 -5.63 -7.71
CA THR A 19 2.96 -5.88 -8.76
C THR A 19 2.29 -7.25 -8.56
N GLY A 20 1.12 -7.46 -9.17
CA GLY A 20 0.37 -8.74 -9.10
C GLY A 20 -0.99 -8.65 -8.41
N GLY A 21 -1.37 -7.46 -7.93
CA GLY A 21 -2.67 -7.17 -7.36
C GLY A 21 -2.97 -7.97 -6.09
N ALA A 22 -4.26 -8.16 -5.79
CA ALA A 22 -4.72 -8.82 -4.58
C ALA A 22 -4.12 -10.22 -4.39
N ALA A 23 -4.00 -11.02 -5.46
CA ALA A 23 -3.53 -12.41 -5.37
C ALA A 23 -2.07 -12.52 -4.89
N ALA A 24 -1.25 -11.51 -5.14
CA ALA A 24 0.15 -11.54 -4.74
C ALA A 24 0.40 -10.97 -3.32
N MET A 25 -0.60 -10.31 -2.71
CA MET A 25 -0.46 -9.62 -1.40
C MET A 25 -1.43 -10.10 -0.32
N LEU A 26 -2.68 -10.40 -0.70
CA LEU A 26 -3.78 -10.65 0.22
C LEU A 26 -3.94 -12.14 0.46
N LYS A 27 -3.87 -12.54 1.74
CA LYS A 27 -4.04 -13.94 2.14
C LYS A 27 -5.49 -14.27 2.47
N GLY A 28 -6.34 -13.28 2.71
CA GLY A 28 -7.78 -13.48 2.89
C GLY A 28 -8.52 -13.99 1.64
N VAL A 29 -7.90 -13.92 0.45
CA VAL A 29 -8.45 -14.46 -0.81
C VAL A 29 -8.44 -16.01 -0.80
N GLU A 30 -7.52 -16.62 -0.04
CA GLU A 30 -7.55 -18.06 0.23
C GLU A 30 -8.79 -18.39 1.08
N PHE A 31 -9.55 -19.42 0.69
CA PHE A 31 -10.88 -19.79 1.22
C PHE A 31 -12.02 -18.80 0.90
N ASN A 32 -12.32 -18.57 -0.39
CA ASN A 32 -13.51 -17.83 -0.85
C ASN A 32 -13.66 -16.42 -0.24
N SER A 33 -12.56 -15.69 -0.03
CA SER A 33 -12.56 -14.37 0.63
C SER A 33 -12.84 -14.37 2.15
N PHE A 34 -12.82 -15.54 2.82
CA PHE A 34 -13.07 -15.66 4.26
C PHE A 34 -11.86 -16.08 5.10
N GLY A 35 -10.69 -16.36 4.50
CA GLY A 35 -9.52 -16.84 5.25
C GLY A 35 -9.09 -15.90 6.39
N ALA A 36 -9.27 -14.60 6.22
CA ALA A 36 -9.00 -13.59 7.24
C ALA A 36 -9.90 -13.72 8.48
N PHE A 37 -11.11 -14.26 8.40
CA PHE A 37 -11.94 -14.49 9.60
C PHE A 37 -11.35 -15.58 10.50
N PHE A 38 -10.69 -16.58 9.92
CA PHE A 38 -10.20 -17.75 10.63
C PHE A 38 -8.75 -17.64 11.10
N SER A 39 -7.97 -16.69 10.55
CA SER A 39 -6.56 -16.52 10.89
C SER A 39 -6.24 -15.08 11.30
N ARG A 40 -5.76 -14.91 12.54
CA ARG A 40 -5.22 -13.61 13.00
C ARG A 40 -4.06 -13.14 12.12
N ALA A 41 -3.20 -14.06 11.67
CA ALA A 41 -2.09 -13.71 10.78
C ALA A 41 -2.58 -13.17 9.43
N TYR A 42 -3.68 -13.71 8.90
CA TYR A 42 -4.25 -13.22 7.65
C TYR A 42 -4.91 -11.85 7.81
N ARG A 43 -5.59 -11.59 8.94
CA ARG A 43 -6.10 -10.24 9.24
C ARG A 43 -4.99 -9.21 9.34
N GLU A 44 -3.93 -9.53 10.09
CA GLU A 44 -2.80 -8.62 10.25
C GLU A 44 -2.10 -8.36 8.90
N ASN A 45 -1.96 -9.38 8.05
CA ASN A 45 -1.44 -9.24 6.69
C ASN A 45 -2.29 -8.30 5.84
N ASP A 46 -3.59 -8.58 5.75
CA ASP A 46 -4.50 -7.84 4.87
C ASP A 46 -4.70 -6.39 5.39
N TYR A 47 -4.69 -6.19 6.71
CA TYR A 47 -4.69 -4.87 7.34
C TYR A 47 -3.45 -4.06 6.96
N LEU A 48 -2.25 -4.65 7.09
CA LEU A 48 -1.00 -3.98 6.75
C LEU A 48 -0.99 -3.56 5.27
N TRP A 49 -1.32 -4.48 4.37
CA TRP A 49 -1.44 -4.17 2.94
C TRP A 49 -2.50 -3.12 2.64
N GLY A 50 -3.63 -3.13 3.37
CA GLY A 50 -4.65 -2.09 3.26
C GLY A 50 -4.11 -0.70 3.57
N ARG A 51 -3.31 -0.54 4.64
CA ARG A 51 -2.66 0.74 4.98
C ARG A 51 -1.68 1.19 3.89
N LEU A 52 -0.83 0.27 3.42
CA LEU A 52 0.20 0.57 2.43
C LEU A 52 -0.40 0.94 1.06
N HIS A 53 -1.35 0.15 0.55
CA HIS A 53 -2.04 0.46 -0.70
C HIS A 53 -2.87 1.74 -0.60
N GLY A 54 -3.51 1.98 0.55
CA GLY A 54 -4.24 3.21 0.80
C GLY A 54 -3.32 4.43 0.71
N ALA A 55 -2.15 4.39 1.35
CA ALA A 55 -1.17 5.46 1.26
C ALA A 55 -0.66 5.68 -0.18
N ASP A 56 -0.31 4.60 -0.89
CA ASP A 56 0.13 4.66 -2.29
C ASP A 56 -0.88 5.40 -3.17
N ARG A 57 -2.15 4.97 -3.10
CA ARG A 57 -3.23 5.54 -3.91
C ARG A 57 -3.58 6.97 -3.53
N LEU A 58 -3.69 7.26 -2.23
CA LEU A 58 -4.05 8.61 -1.78
C LEU A 58 -2.97 9.63 -2.18
N ILE A 59 -1.69 9.26 -2.08
CA ILE A 59 -0.59 10.11 -2.52
C ILE A 59 -0.70 10.41 -4.02
N ASP A 60 -0.97 9.40 -4.84
CA ASP A 60 -1.13 9.60 -6.29
C ASP A 60 -2.32 10.47 -6.66
N ILE A 61 -3.47 10.26 -5.99
CA ILE A 61 -4.68 11.06 -6.23
C ILE A 61 -4.40 12.54 -5.93
N VAL A 62 -3.79 12.81 -4.78
CA VAL A 62 -3.43 14.19 -4.39
C VAL A 62 -2.40 14.79 -5.33
N ALA A 63 -1.34 14.03 -5.67
CA ALA A 63 -0.32 14.49 -6.61
C ALA A 63 -0.89 14.80 -8.00
N SER A 64 -1.85 14.01 -8.48
CA SER A 64 -2.51 14.22 -9.78
C SER A 64 -3.34 15.51 -9.84
N SER A 65 -3.69 16.08 -8.69
CA SER A 65 -4.41 17.36 -8.60
C SER A 65 -3.51 18.57 -8.89
N VAL A 66 -2.19 18.41 -8.81
CA VAL A 66 -1.20 19.46 -9.10
C VAL A 66 -0.54 19.18 -10.45
N GLY A 67 -1.09 19.77 -11.52
CA GLY A 67 -0.60 19.58 -12.88
C GLY A 67 0.43 20.63 -13.34
N GLY A 68 1.00 20.41 -14.52
CA GLY A 68 1.92 21.35 -15.19
C GLY A 68 3.30 21.41 -14.53
N GLU A 69 3.98 22.55 -14.68
CA GLU A 69 5.35 22.78 -14.18
C GLU A 69 5.48 22.73 -12.65
N LYS A 70 4.34 22.72 -11.92
CA LYS A 70 4.30 22.62 -10.45
C LYS A 70 4.05 21.19 -9.95
N GLY A 71 3.84 20.23 -10.86
CA GLY A 71 3.66 18.83 -10.51
C GLY A 71 4.94 18.23 -9.92
N LEU A 72 4.76 17.25 -9.03
CA LEU A 72 5.87 16.49 -8.47
C LEU A 72 6.52 15.63 -9.56
N SER A 73 7.86 15.59 -9.57
CA SER A 73 8.58 14.61 -10.37
C SER A 73 8.31 13.19 -9.87
N GLY A 74 8.55 12.20 -10.75
CA GLY A 74 8.41 10.78 -10.38
C GLY A 74 9.34 10.37 -9.23
N GLU A 75 10.50 11.02 -9.08
CA GLU A 75 11.44 10.76 -7.99
C GLU A 75 10.96 11.34 -6.66
N GLU A 76 10.46 12.58 -6.67
CA GLU A 76 9.85 13.19 -5.48
C GLU A 76 8.65 12.39 -5.00
N LEU A 77 7.80 11.93 -5.92
CA LEU A 77 6.64 11.13 -5.60
C LEU A 77 7.04 9.79 -4.98
N LYS A 78 8.05 9.11 -5.54
CA LYS A 78 8.62 7.88 -4.97
C LYS A 78 9.19 8.12 -3.58
N ALA A 79 9.91 9.21 -3.36
CA ALA A 79 10.47 9.56 -2.05
C ALA A 79 9.37 9.82 -1.01
N ILE A 80 8.29 10.52 -1.39
CA ILE A 80 7.13 10.75 -0.51
C ILE A 80 6.47 9.41 -0.13
N LYS A 81 6.20 8.54 -1.10
CA LYS A 81 5.63 7.21 -0.87
C LYS A 81 6.53 6.38 0.05
N ARG A 82 7.84 6.34 -0.20
CA ARG A 82 8.81 5.64 0.64
C ARG A 82 8.73 6.09 2.10
N ARG A 83 8.74 7.40 2.35
CA ARG A 83 8.62 7.94 3.72
C ARG A 83 7.31 7.52 4.37
N ALA A 84 6.20 7.58 3.64
CA ALA A 84 4.89 7.17 4.16
C ALA A 84 4.87 5.68 4.50
N PHE A 85 5.42 4.81 3.64
CA PHE A 85 5.49 3.38 3.91
C PHE A 85 6.33 3.07 5.14
N HIS A 86 7.52 3.66 5.28
CA HIS A 86 8.30 3.48 6.51
C HIS A 86 7.57 3.97 7.76
N ALA A 87 6.87 5.11 7.70
CA ALA A 87 6.10 5.58 8.83
C ALA A 87 4.98 4.60 9.24
N ILE A 88 4.31 3.99 8.27
CA ILE A 88 3.32 2.92 8.52
C ILE A 88 3.99 1.69 9.14
N LEU A 89 5.12 1.23 8.59
CA LEU A 89 5.83 0.07 9.11
C LEU A 89 6.34 0.30 10.55
N ASP A 90 6.87 1.49 10.85
CA ASP A 90 7.30 1.88 12.19
C ASP A 90 6.14 1.88 13.19
N GLU A 91 4.97 2.36 12.77
CA GLU A 91 3.78 2.38 13.62
C GLU A 91 3.25 0.97 13.93
N GLU A 92 3.29 0.08 12.94
CA GLU A 92 2.64 -1.23 13.01
C GLU A 92 3.51 -2.35 13.58
N GLU A 93 4.84 -2.20 13.60
CA GLU A 93 5.79 -3.25 14.02
C GLU A 93 5.48 -3.84 15.40
N GLY A 94 5.13 -3.01 16.38
CA GLY A 94 4.74 -3.47 17.71
C GLY A 94 3.29 -3.97 17.83
N ARG A 95 2.45 -3.71 16.83
CA ARG A 95 1.00 -3.97 16.85
C ARG A 95 0.62 -5.22 16.08
N LEU A 96 1.42 -5.63 15.09
CA LEU A 96 1.14 -6.73 14.18
C LEU A 96 2.15 -7.90 14.33
N PRO A 97 2.19 -8.58 15.50
CA PRO A 97 3.22 -9.57 15.81
C PRO A 97 3.17 -10.82 14.91
N LYS A 98 2.04 -11.12 14.26
CA LYS A 98 1.91 -12.29 13.38
C LYS A 98 2.48 -12.05 11.98
N VAL A 99 2.80 -10.80 11.63
CA VAL A 99 3.39 -10.43 10.33
C VAL A 99 4.70 -9.66 10.47
N ALA A 100 5.39 -9.76 11.62
CA ALA A 100 6.70 -9.15 11.83
C ALA A 100 7.72 -9.53 10.74
N GLY A 101 7.69 -10.78 10.26
CA GLY A 101 8.54 -11.23 9.15
C GLY A 101 8.24 -10.50 7.84
N LEU A 102 6.97 -10.25 7.54
CA LEU A 102 6.55 -9.47 6.37
C LEU A 102 6.98 -8.01 6.50
N ILE A 103 6.87 -7.41 7.69
CA ILE A 103 7.34 -6.04 7.93
C ILE A 103 8.84 -5.93 7.63
N ALA A 104 9.64 -6.88 8.12
CA ALA A 104 11.08 -6.92 7.84
C ALA A 104 11.37 -7.07 6.34
N GLU A 105 10.66 -7.95 5.65
CA GLU A 105 10.76 -8.15 4.20
C GLU A 105 10.43 -6.87 3.41
N LEU A 106 9.34 -6.19 3.78
CA LEU A 106 8.92 -4.95 3.12
C LEU A 106 9.92 -3.81 3.33
N ARG A 107 10.55 -3.71 4.51
CA ARG A 107 11.61 -2.71 4.74
C ARG A 107 12.79 -2.91 3.79
N VAL A 108 13.17 -4.15 3.51
CA VAL A 108 14.25 -4.45 2.54
C VAL A 108 13.83 -4.07 1.12
N GLU A 109 12.61 -4.43 0.73
CA GLU A 109 12.10 -4.17 -0.62
C GLU A 109 11.91 -2.68 -0.92
N ILE A 110 11.42 -1.91 0.06
CA ILE A 110 11.23 -0.46 -0.06
C ILE A 110 12.58 0.29 -0.10
N GLY A 111 13.61 -0.29 0.51
CA GLY A 111 14.96 0.28 0.61
C GLY A 111 15.12 1.26 1.77
N GLU A 112 16.25 1.96 1.80
CA GLU A 112 16.56 2.94 2.85
C GLU A 112 15.77 4.25 2.67
N ARG A 113 15.53 4.95 3.79
CA ARG A 113 14.73 6.18 3.85
C ARG A 113 15.28 7.31 3.00
#